data_AF-A0A9D8KDS9-F1
#
_entry.id   AF-A0A9D8KDS9-F1
#
_cell.length_a   1.000
_cell.length_b   1.000
_cell.length_c   1.000
_cell.angle_alpha   90.00
_cell.angle_beta   90.00
_cell.angle_gamma   90.00
#
_symmetry.space_group_name_H-M   'P 1'
#
loop_
_entity.id
_entity.type
_entity.pdbx_description
1 polymer ?
#
loop_
_entity_poly.entity_id
_entity_poly.type
_entity_poly.pdbx_seq_one_letter_code
_entity_poly.pdbx_strand_id
1 'polypeptide(L)'
;MERKDILNLLAEELRTGGRKDREVAALFLKDVLIRRNESISNKIFAAKHLFVNWLEETLTNEILLIRKGYYSYVIKESIFRLKRSLFAYLRNIKDELFWDEAYSDLLIRNIVSVAAVVVLAVHVGSWKTVEDLKKPSHSYVTMDNKNWDDEVLSTILAAEEFDSVLSESLRENRIQELLESGHSYVRLIRVTGYYSPLPDQERYATGSYNGDIRLNGRGVAGADSTPVYLGMAAGPPSMGYGTKLIIRDLAKYDMPDIYTVHDRGSAIKGNRVDIWMGAGEEAMEKAYEITGYYKVTVVKEKR
;
A
#
# COMPACT_ATOMS: atom_id res chain seq x y z
N MET A 1 -26.68 23.83 -22.18
CA MET A 1 -25.55 24.34 -22.99
C MET A 1 -24.99 23.16 -23.75
N GLU A 2 -24.90 23.23 -25.07
CA GLU A 2 -24.37 22.11 -25.83
C GLU A 2 -22.85 22.03 -25.69
N ARG A 3 -22.28 20.85 -25.92
CA ARG A 3 -20.84 20.59 -25.75
C ARG A 3 -19.96 21.54 -26.56
N LYS A 4 -20.42 21.92 -27.76
CA LYS A 4 -19.74 22.87 -28.63
C LYS A 4 -19.64 24.26 -27.98
N ASP A 5 -20.66 24.64 -27.22
CA ASP A 5 -20.73 25.94 -26.53
C ASP A 5 -19.73 26.00 -25.38
N ILE A 6 -19.59 24.91 -24.61
CA ILE A 6 -18.62 24.80 -23.51
C ILE A 6 -17.17 24.89 -24.04
N LEU A 7 -16.87 24.20 -25.14
CA LEU A 7 -15.53 24.24 -25.73
C LEU A 7 -15.21 25.61 -26.34
N ASN A 8 -16.19 26.29 -26.93
CA ASN A 8 -16.03 27.65 -27.44
C ASN A 8 -15.81 28.66 -26.30
N LEU A 9 -16.52 28.50 -25.18
CA LEU A 9 -16.32 29.33 -23.98
C LEU A 9 -14.92 29.14 -23.38
N LEU A 10 -14.45 27.91 -23.25
CA LEU A 10 -13.10 27.63 -22.74
C LEU A 10 -12.00 28.12 -23.69
N ALA A 11 -12.20 28.00 -24.99
CA ALA A 11 -11.27 28.52 -25.99
C ALA A 11 -11.20 30.06 -25.97
N GLU A 12 -12.33 30.72 -25.75
CA GLU A 12 -12.38 32.17 -25.60
C GLU A 12 -11.71 32.62 -24.29
N GLU A 13 -11.97 31.95 -23.17
CA GLU A 13 -11.34 32.24 -21.87
C GLU A 13 -9.81 32.03 -21.90
N LEU A 14 -9.33 31.02 -22.62
CA LEU A 14 -7.90 30.81 -22.86
C LEU A 14 -7.26 31.93 -23.68
N ARG A 15 -8.03 32.57 -24.57
CA ARG A 15 -7.55 33.60 -25.48
C ARG A 15 -7.54 34.98 -24.83
N THR A 16 -8.60 35.30 -24.09
CA THR A 16 -8.87 36.66 -23.61
C THR A 16 -8.83 36.80 -22.09
N GLY A 17 -8.94 35.70 -21.34
CA GLY A 17 -8.96 35.70 -19.87
C GLY A 17 -7.66 36.18 -19.22
N GLY A 18 -7.70 36.48 -17.92
CA GLY A 18 -6.52 36.79 -17.13
C GLY A 18 -5.65 35.55 -16.91
N ARG A 19 -4.41 35.71 -16.42
CA ARG A 19 -3.47 34.58 -16.23
C ARG A 19 -4.08 33.41 -15.43
N LYS A 20 -4.79 33.73 -14.35
CA LYS A 20 -5.46 32.70 -13.51
C LYS A 20 -6.61 32.02 -14.24
N ASP A 21 -7.39 32.76 -15.01
CA ASP A 21 -8.54 32.21 -15.74
C ASP A 21 -8.07 31.31 -16.89
N ARG A 22 -6.95 31.67 -17.54
CA ARG A 22 -6.28 30.80 -18.52
C ARG A 22 -5.72 29.53 -17.90
N GLU A 23 -5.12 29.61 -16.71
CA GLU A 23 -4.62 28.43 -16.00
C GLU A 23 -5.77 27.47 -15.64
N VAL A 24 -6.90 27.99 -15.17
CA VAL A 24 -8.11 27.20 -14.86
C VAL A 24 -8.72 26.62 -16.13
N ALA A 25 -8.89 27.42 -17.19
CA ALA A 25 -9.42 26.94 -18.46
C ALA A 25 -8.50 25.89 -19.12
N ALA A 26 -7.18 26.00 -18.96
CA ALA A 26 -6.22 25.01 -19.46
C ALA A 26 -6.28 23.70 -18.68
N LEU A 27 -6.43 23.75 -17.36
CA LEU A 27 -6.64 22.57 -16.51
C LEU A 27 -7.94 21.86 -16.87
N PHE A 28 -9.01 22.62 -17.09
CA PHE A 28 -10.31 22.08 -17.46
C PHE A 28 -10.30 21.48 -18.87
N LEU A 29 -9.66 22.13 -19.84
CA LEU A 29 -9.49 21.59 -21.19
C LEU A 29 -8.62 20.33 -21.19
N LYS A 30 -7.55 20.32 -20.40
CA LYS A 30 -6.67 19.16 -20.22
C LYS A 30 -7.44 17.97 -19.63
N ASP A 31 -8.30 18.21 -18.64
CA ASP A 31 -9.14 17.18 -18.03
C ASP A 31 -10.21 16.64 -19.00
N VAL A 32 -10.88 17.52 -19.75
CA VAL A 32 -11.84 17.13 -20.80
C VAL A 32 -11.18 16.31 -21.93
N LEU A 33 -9.92 16.59 -22.25
CA LEU A 33 -9.13 15.86 -23.25
C LEU A 33 -8.59 14.53 -22.69
N ILE A 34 -8.12 14.47 -21.43
CA ILE A 34 -7.66 13.24 -20.73
C ILE A 34 -8.77 12.19 -20.61
N ARG A 35 -10.05 12.62 -20.55
CA ARG A 35 -11.20 11.70 -20.52
C ARG A 35 -11.37 10.90 -21.83
N ARG A 36 -10.70 11.28 -22.93
CA ARG A 36 -10.67 10.48 -24.18
C ARG A 36 -9.46 9.53 -24.19
N ASN A 37 -9.70 8.30 -23.74
CA ASN A 37 -8.99 7.11 -24.22
C ASN A 37 -7.52 6.90 -23.79
N GLU A 38 -7.06 7.48 -22.69
CA GLU A 38 -5.77 7.09 -22.09
C GLU A 38 -5.94 5.94 -21.08
N SER A 39 -4.95 5.04 -21.06
CA SER A 39 -4.89 3.95 -20.08
C SER A 39 -4.93 4.52 -18.66
N ILE A 40 -5.53 3.77 -17.73
CA ILE A 40 -5.61 4.13 -16.30
C ILE A 40 -4.23 4.52 -15.74
N SER A 41 -3.16 3.86 -16.21
CA SER A 41 -1.77 4.16 -15.84
C SER A 41 -1.32 5.59 -16.18
N ASN A 42 -1.76 6.15 -17.31
CA ASN A 42 -1.43 7.53 -17.70
C ASN A 42 -2.16 8.57 -16.84
N LYS A 43 -3.41 8.27 -16.46
CA LYS A 43 -4.19 9.11 -15.54
C LYS A 43 -3.57 9.14 -14.14
N ILE A 44 -3.08 7.98 -13.66
CA ILE A 44 -2.32 7.87 -12.40
C ILE A 44 -1.03 8.67 -12.48
N PHE A 45 -0.28 8.55 -13.57
CA PHE A 45 0.96 9.31 -13.76
C PHE A 45 0.70 10.81 -13.75
N ALA A 46 -0.36 11.28 -14.41
CA ALA A 46 -0.76 12.69 -14.42
C ALA A 46 -1.19 13.19 -13.04
N ALA A 47 -2.01 12.45 -12.30
CA ALA A 47 -2.46 12.82 -10.95
C ALA A 47 -1.29 12.87 -9.95
N LYS A 48 -0.39 11.87 -10.00
CA LYS A 48 0.84 11.86 -9.20
C LYS A 48 1.72 13.06 -9.52
N HIS A 49 1.89 13.38 -10.81
CA HIS A 49 2.69 14.52 -11.25
C HIS A 49 2.08 15.85 -10.80
N LEU A 50 0.75 15.99 -10.80
CA LEU A 50 0.07 17.19 -10.29
C LEU A 50 0.22 17.34 -8.78
N PHE A 51 0.07 16.25 -8.02
CA PHE A 51 0.25 16.27 -6.56
C PHE A 51 1.70 16.59 -6.17
N VAL A 52 2.69 15.97 -6.83
CA VAL A 52 4.11 16.24 -6.60
C VAL A 52 4.46 17.69 -6.93
N ASN A 53 4.01 18.22 -8.08
CA ASN A 53 4.26 19.62 -8.43
C ASN A 53 3.61 20.59 -7.43
N TRP A 54 2.37 20.33 -7.01
CA TRP A 54 1.69 21.14 -6.01
C TRP A 54 2.42 21.11 -4.66
N LEU A 55 2.89 19.93 -4.25
CA LEU A 55 3.67 19.76 -3.03
C LEU A 55 5.01 20.50 -3.14
N GLU A 56 5.73 20.38 -4.26
CA GLU A 56 6.99 21.08 -4.51
C GLU A 56 6.82 22.60 -4.51
N GLU A 57 5.79 23.14 -5.16
CA GLU A 57 5.50 24.57 -5.16
C GLU A 57 5.13 25.08 -3.75
N THR A 58 4.29 24.33 -3.04
CA THR A 58 3.90 24.68 -1.67
C THR A 58 5.11 24.66 -0.74
N LEU A 59 5.90 23.59 -0.76
CA LEU A 59 7.10 23.46 0.06
C LEU A 59 8.16 24.49 -0.29
N THR A 60 8.37 24.78 -1.58
CA THR A 60 9.36 25.78 -2.02
C THR A 60 9.03 27.16 -1.49
N ASN A 61 7.76 27.57 -1.56
CA ASN A 61 7.31 28.87 -1.05
C ASN A 61 7.43 28.96 0.48
N GLU A 62 7.10 27.89 1.19
CA GLU A 62 7.16 27.82 2.64
C GLU A 62 8.61 27.77 3.18
N ILE A 63 9.49 27.00 2.54
CA ILE A 63 10.94 26.98 2.83
C ILE A 63 11.55 28.37 2.64
N LEU A 64 11.08 29.14 1.66
CA LEU A 64 11.52 30.52 1.41
C LEU A 64 11.12 31.48 2.53
N LEU A 65 9.97 31.26 3.16
CA LEU A 65 9.50 32.03 4.32
C LEU A 65 10.25 31.64 5.61
N ILE A 66 10.53 30.35 5.79
CA ILE A 66 11.34 29.83 6.90
C ILE A 66 12.76 30.41 6.85
N ARG A 67 13.40 30.45 5.68
CA ARG A 67 14.73 31.08 5.48
C ARG A 67 14.76 32.58 5.84
N LYS A 68 13.61 33.26 5.88
CA LYS A 68 13.49 34.69 6.24
C LYS A 68 13.26 34.94 7.72
N GLY A 69 13.31 33.92 8.59
CA GLY A 69 13.27 34.11 10.05
C GLY A 69 11.88 34.00 10.69
N TYR A 70 10.84 33.64 9.94
CA TYR A 70 9.47 33.54 10.45
C TYR A 70 9.16 32.09 10.86
N TYR A 71 9.75 31.61 11.95
CA TYR A 71 9.79 30.17 12.22
C TYR A 71 8.52 29.56 12.85
N SER A 72 7.91 30.15 13.88
CA SER A 72 6.86 29.42 14.63
C SER A 72 5.44 29.59 14.08
N TYR A 73 5.09 30.80 13.60
CA TYR A 73 3.75 31.09 13.09
C TYR A 73 3.54 30.51 11.69
N VAL A 74 4.55 30.63 10.82
CA VAL A 74 4.47 30.14 9.44
C VAL A 74 4.36 28.62 9.43
N ILE A 75 5.20 27.88 10.16
CA ILE A 75 5.12 26.41 10.17
C ILE A 75 3.75 25.91 10.64
N LYS A 76 3.17 26.50 11.70
CA LYS A 76 1.83 26.11 12.18
C LYS A 76 0.74 26.41 11.16
N GLU A 77 0.76 27.60 10.56
CA GLU A 77 -0.19 28.01 9.54
C GLU A 77 -0.05 27.18 8.26
N SER A 78 1.16 26.76 7.90
CA SER A 78 1.47 26.01 6.69
C SER A 78 1.12 24.53 6.84
N ILE A 79 1.34 23.94 8.01
CA ILE A 79 0.80 22.61 8.35
C ILE A 79 -0.74 22.65 8.35
N PHE A 80 -1.34 23.70 8.91
CA PHE A 80 -2.80 23.86 8.91
C PHE A 80 -3.36 24.00 7.48
N ARG A 81 -2.70 24.78 6.61
CA ARG A 81 -3.05 24.94 5.19
C ARG A 81 -2.86 23.66 4.39
N LEU A 82 -1.76 22.93 4.62
CA LEU A 82 -1.51 21.63 4.00
C LEU A 82 -2.60 20.63 4.40
N LYS A 83 -2.93 20.53 5.69
CA LYS A 83 -4.03 19.69 6.18
C LYS A 83 -5.35 20.09 5.52
N ARG A 84 -5.71 21.37 5.52
CA ARG A 84 -6.98 21.85 4.95
C ARG A 84 -7.06 21.63 3.43
N SER A 85 -5.97 21.88 2.71
CA SER A 85 -5.90 21.69 1.25
C SER A 85 -5.93 20.21 0.88
N LEU A 86 -5.24 19.37 1.66
CA LEU A 86 -5.28 17.93 1.50
C LEU A 86 -6.69 17.39 1.76
N PHE A 87 -7.34 17.83 2.84
CA PHE A 87 -8.73 17.46 3.13
C PHE A 87 -9.70 17.93 2.05
N ALA A 88 -9.52 19.14 1.50
CA ALA A 88 -10.34 19.65 0.41
C ALA A 88 -10.11 18.87 -0.90
N TYR A 89 -8.86 18.52 -1.20
CA TYR A 89 -8.49 17.70 -2.36
C TYR A 89 -9.08 16.29 -2.24
N LEU A 90 -8.92 15.63 -1.10
CA LEU A 90 -9.50 14.31 -0.83
C LEU A 90 -11.03 14.35 -0.87
N ARG A 91 -11.67 15.43 -0.39
CA ARG A 91 -13.13 15.60 -0.45
C ARG A 91 -13.62 15.82 -1.88
N ASN A 92 -12.98 16.68 -2.66
CA ASN A 92 -13.36 16.92 -4.06
C ASN A 92 -13.16 15.68 -4.94
N ILE A 93 -12.12 14.87 -4.67
CA ILE A 93 -11.92 13.61 -5.39
C ILE A 93 -12.97 12.55 -5.02
N LYS A 94 -13.38 12.49 -3.75
CA LYS A 94 -14.40 11.55 -3.27
C LYS A 94 -15.76 11.77 -3.96
N ASP A 95 -16.09 13.01 -4.28
CA ASP A 95 -17.40 13.35 -4.85
C ASP A 95 -17.42 13.25 -6.40
N GLU A 96 -16.27 13.23 -7.09
CA GLU A 96 -16.19 13.31 -8.56
C GLU A 96 -15.75 12.02 -9.28
N LEU A 97 -15.16 11.03 -8.60
CA LEU A 97 -14.74 9.78 -9.22
C LEU A 97 -15.27 8.54 -8.48
N PHE A 98 -16.17 7.80 -9.13
CA PHE A 98 -16.46 6.40 -8.78
C PHE A 98 -15.18 5.57 -8.95
N TRP A 99 -14.48 5.24 -7.86
CA TRP A 99 -13.37 4.28 -7.83
C TRP A 99 -13.69 3.08 -6.94
N ASP A 100 -13.09 1.95 -7.33
CA ASP A 100 -12.84 0.73 -6.56
C ASP A 100 -11.95 1.06 -5.35
N GLU A 101 -12.38 0.66 -4.14
CA GLU A 101 -11.85 1.10 -2.83
C GLU A 101 -10.35 0.85 -2.67
N ALA A 102 -9.82 -0.19 -3.31
CA ALA A 102 -8.39 -0.54 -3.23
C ALA A 102 -7.45 0.58 -3.76
N TYR A 103 -7.95 1.50 -4.59
CA TYR A 103 -7.16 2.58 -5.20
C TYR A 103 -7.11 3.85 -4.38
N SER A 104 -8.16 4.17 -3.61
CA SER A 104 -8.12 5.25 -2.61
C SER A 104 -7.03 4.99 -1.56
N ASP A 105 -6.79 3.71 -1.27
CA ASP A 105 -5.94 3.27 -0.18
C ASP A 105 -4.45 3.49 -0.44
N LEU A 106 -3.99 3.15 -1.64
CA LEU A 106 -2.59 3.38 -2.04
C LEU A 106 -2.29 4.87 -2.12
N LEU A 107 -3.26 5.68 -2.55
CA LEU A 107 -3.12 7.14 -2.63
C LEU A 107 -3.06 7.76 -1.23
N ILE A 108 -3.95 7.35 -0.32
CA ILE A 108 -3.96 7.83 1.08
C ILE A 108 -2.66 7.46 1.79
N ARG A 109 -2.17 6.21 1.66
CA ARG A 109 -0.90 5.78 2.25
C ARG A 109 0.27 6.65 1.77
N ASN A 110 0.39 6.85 0.46
CA ASN A 110 1.46 7.69 -0.09
C ASN A 110 1.35 9.15 0.38
N ILE A 111 0.14 9.69 0.47
CA ILE A 111 -0.12 11.05 0.96
C ILE A 111 0.28 11.19 2.43
N VAL A 112 -0.09 10.23 3.28
CA VAL A 112 0.23 10.26 4.72
C VAL A 112 1.73 10.10 4.93
N SER A 113 2.39 9.18 4.22
CA SER A 113 3.85 9.04 4.29
C SER A 113 4.57 10.30 3.81
N VAL A 114 4.11 10.92 2.73
CA VAL A 114 4.68 12.20 2.24
C VAL A 114 4.44 13.33 3.23
N ALA A 115 3.25 13.42 3.83
CA ALA A 115 2.96 14.41 4.85
C ALA A 115 3.83 14.22 6.11
N ALA A 116 4.05 12.97 6.54
CA ALA A 116 4.93 12.63 7.65
C ALA A 116 6.40 12.98 7.34
N VAL A 117 6.89 12.63 6.15
CA VAL A 117 8.24 12.99 5.68
C VAL A 117 8.42 14.50 5.57
N VAL A 118 7.40 15.23 5.11
CA VAL A 118 7.41 16.69 5.06
C VAL A 118 7.47 17.30 6.47
N VAL A 119 6.65 16.80 7.39
CA VAL A 119 6.67 17.25 8.78
C VAL A 119 8.03 16.98 9.42
N LEU A 120 8.60 15.78 9.21
CA LEU A 120 9.95 15.41 9.64
C LEU A 120 11.03 16.29 9.00
N ALA A 121 10.97 16.55 7.69
CA ALA A 121 11.94 17.38 6.99
C ALA A 121 11.90 18.85 7.47
N VAL A 122 10.70 19.37 7.76
CA VAL A 122 10.51 20.71 8.34
C VAL A 122 11.02 20.77 9.78
N HIS A 123 10.88 19.70 10.56
CA HIS A 123 11.38 19.64 11.94
C HIS A 123 12.90 19.43 12.03
N VAL A 124 13.44 18.50 11.24
CA VAL A 124 14.88 18.17 11.15
C VAL A 124 15.66 19.29 10.46
N GLY A 125 15.00 20.10 9.63
CA GLY A 125 15.54 21.31 8.99
C GLY A 125 16.02 22.41 9.94
N SER A 126 16.03 22.18 11.26
CA SER A 126 16.76 23.02 12.21
C SER A 126 18.29 22.86 12.11
N TRP A 127 18.85 21.86 11.39
CA TRP A 127 20.30 21.77 11.20
C TRP A 127 20.73 21.21 9.81
N LYS A 128 21.42 22.07 9.04
CA LYS A 128 22.19 21.85 7.78
C LYS A 128 21.46 21.89 6.42
N THR A 129 22.20 22.33 5.41
CA THR A 129 21.75 22.71 4.06
C THR A 129 21.57 21.52 3.12
N VAL A 130 20.76 21.71 2.08
CA VAL A 130 20.46 20.73 1.00
C VAL A 130 21.72 20.21 0.28
N GLU A 131 22.84 20.93 0.33
CA GLU A 131 24.14 20.48 -0.22
C GLU A 131 24.69 19.23 0.49
N ASP A 132 24.40 19.05 1.79
CA ASP A 132 24.95 17.94 2.58
C ASP A 132 24.24 16.61 2.31
N LEU A 133 23.01 16.64 1.78
CA LEU A 133 22.24 15.45 1.38
C LEU A 133 22.73 14.82 0.08
N LYS A 134 23.62 15.48 -0.67
CA LYS A 134 24.16 14.99 -1.94
C LYS A 134 25.48 14.21 -1.80
N LYS A 135 26.04 14.09 -0.59
CA LYS A 135 27.30 13.37 -0.36
C LYS A 135 27.03 11.87 -0.15
N PRO A 136 27.79 10.95 -0.78
CA PRO A 136 27.58 9.51 -0.64
C PRO A 136 27.76 9.06 0.82
N SER A 137 26.76 8.32 1.30
CA SER A 137 26.61 7.78 2.64
C SER A 137 27.74 6.83 3.06
N HIS A 138 28.54 7.21 4.05
CA HIS A 138 29.28 6.27 4.92
C HIS A 138 29.28 6.79 6.36
N SER A 139 28.09 6.96 6.92
CA SER A 139 27.78 6.85 8.35
C SER A 139 26.38 7.43 8.56
N TYR A 140 25.36 6.58 8.61
CA TYR A 140 24.18 6.96 9.39
C TYR A 140 24.66 7.00 10.83
N VAL A 141 24.92 8.21 11.31
CA VAL A 141 25.17 8.50 12.71
C VAL A 141 23.97 7.96 13.48
N THR A 142 24.20 7.02 14.38
CA THR A 142 23.26 6.68 15.46
C THR A 142 23.09 7.95 16.29
N MET A 143 22.10 8.79 15.93
CA MET A 143 21.75 9.94 16.74
C MET A 143 21.06 9.43 18.00
N ASP A 144 21.69 9.70 19.14
CA ASP A 144 21.21 9.35 20.48
C ASP A 144 19.81 9.99 20.66
N ASN A 145 18.79 9.17 20.94
CA ASN A 145 17.36 9.52 20.97
C ASN A 145 16.95 10.56 22.04
N LYS A 146 17.92 11.19 22.72
CA LYS A 146 17.71 11.95 23.97
C LYS A 146 17.16 13.36 23.80
N ASN A 147 16.97 13.86 22.58
CA ASN A 147 16.55 15.25 22.33
C ASN A 147 15.32 15.38 21.40
N TRP A 148 14.56 14.31 21.17
CA TRP A 148 13.27 14.47 20.51
C TRP A 148 12.33 15.15 21.52
N ASP A 149 11.85 16.34 21.18
CA ASP A 149 10.81 16.99 21.98
C ASP A 149 9.58 16.06 22.02
N ASP A 150 8.91 16.00 23.18
CA ASP A 150 7.74 15.14 23.42
C ASP A 150 6.64 15.38 22.36
N GLU A 151 6.59 16.58 21.77
CA GLU A 151 5.68 16.92 20.65
C GLU A 151 5.98 16.14 19.36
N VAL A 152 7.26 15.86 19.05
CA VAL A 152 7.64 15.09 17.86
C VAL A 152 7.36 13.61 18.07
N LEU A 153 7.69 13.08 19.24
CA LEU A 153 7.45 11.68 19.57
C LEU A 153 5.95 11.37 19.61
N SER A 154 5.14 12.24 20.21
CA SER A 154 3.68 12.11 20.20
C SER A 154 3.09 12.17 18.78
N THR A 155 3.64 13.00 17.89
CA THR A 155 3.23 13.06 16.49
C THR A 155 3.55 11.76 15.73
N ILE A 156 4.72 11.17 15.96
CA ILE A 156 5.09 9.87 15.35
C ILE A 156 4.16 8.77 15.85
N LEU A 157 3.96 8.66 17.16
CA LEU A 157 3.09 7.64 17.75
C LEU A 157 1.65 7.77 17.24
N ALA A 158 1.13 9.01 17.11
CA ALA A 158 -0.20 9.23 16.53
C ALA A 158 -0.28 8.84 15.05
N ALA A 159 0.81 8.98 14.29
CA ALA A 159 0.87 8.55 12.90
C ALA A 159 0.92 7.01 12.77
N GLU A 160 1.67 6.34 13.64
CA GLU A 160 1.72 4.87 13.72
C GLU A 160 0.37 4.28 14.14
N GLU A 161 -0.30 4.90 15.12
CA GLU A 161 -1.65 4.51 15.54
C GLU A 161 -2.66 4.70 14.39
N PHE A 162 -2.60 5.83 13.69
CA PHE A 162 -3.48 6.09 12.54
C PHE A 162 -3.26 5.09 11.40
N ASP A 163 -2.00 4.77 11.06
CA ASP A 163 -1.68 3.78 10.02
C ASP A 163 -2.19 2.37 10.39
N SER A 164 -2.09 2.01 11.66
CA SER A 164 -2.65 0.76 12.20
C SER A 164 -4.17 0.70 12.07
N VAL A 165 -4.89 1.74 12.53
CA VAL A 165 -6.35 1.83 12.44
C VAL A 165 -6.83 1.81 10.98
N LEU A 166 -6.15 2.55 10.11
CA LEU A 166 -6.49 2.57 8.68
C LEU A 166 -6.26 1.20 8.05
N SER A 167 -5.11 0.57 8.30
CA SER A 167 -4.79 -0.75 7.77
C SER A 167 -5.79 -1.81 8.23
N GLU A 168 -6.24 -1.75 9.49
CA GLU A 168 -7.29 -2.62 10.01
C GLU A 168 -8.65 -2.38 9.32
N SER A 169 -9.06 -1.12 9.14
CA SER A 169 -10.32 -0.82 8.46
C SER A 169 -10.33 -1.30 7.02
N LEU A 170 -9.23 -1.12 6.28
CA LEU A 170 -9.13 -1.55 4.88
C LEU A 170 -9.15 -3.08 4.76
N ARG A 171 -8.51 -3.75 5.72
CA ARG A 171 -8.51 -5.21 5.83
C ARG A 171 -9.92 -5.75 6.03
N GLU A 172 -10.69 -5.16 6.94
CA GLU A 172 -12.07 -5.57 7.21
C GLU A 172 -13.03 -5.25 6.03
N ASN A 173 -12.88 -4.09 5.38
CA ASN A 173 -13.65 -3.78 4.16
C ASN A 173 -13.40 -4.82 3.07
N ARG A 174 -12.13 -5.15 2.80
CA ARG A 174 -11.77 -6.16 1.80
C ARG A 174 -12.33 -7.54 2.12
N ILE A 175 -12.33 -7.94 3.39
CA ILE A 175 -12.96 -9.19 3.83
C ILE A 175 -14.46 -9.14 3.55
N GLN A 176 -15.12 -8.03 3.88
CA GLN A 176 -16.55 -7.86 3.66
C GLN A 176 -16.92 -7.95 2.17
N GLU A 177 -16.20 -7.26 1.29
CA GLU A 177 -16.38 -7.34 -0.17
C GLU A 177 -16.23 -8.78 -0.70
N LEU A 178 -15.24 -9.52 -0.21
CA LEU A 178 -15.05 -10.94 -0.57
C LEU A 178 -16.25 -11.78 -0.11
N LEU A 179 -16.76 -11.55 1.10
CA LEU A 179 -17.91 -12.28 1.62
C LEU A 179 -19.19 -11.97 0.84
N GLU A 180 -19.33 -10.75 0.31
CA GLU A 180 -20.50 -10.31 -0.47
C GLU A 180 -20.45 -10.73 -1.95
N SER A 181 -19.25 -10.78 -2.55
CA SER A 181 -19.05 -11.12 -3.96
C SER A 181 -19.23 -12.61 -4.27
N GLY A 182 -18.96 -13.48 -3.30
CA GLY A 182 -18.89 -14.93 -3.50
C GLY A 182 -19.92 -15.76 -2.74
N HIS A 183 -19.91 -17.07 -2.99
CA HIS A 183 -20.50 -18.01 -2.04
C HIS A 183 -19.46 -18.35 -0.97
N SER A 184 -19.74 -17.95 0.27
CA SER A 184 -18.87 -18.21 1.41
C SER A 184 -19.45 -19.30 2.33
N TYR A 185 -18.58 -20.10 2.93
CA TYR A 185 -18.94 -21.03 3.98
C TYR A 185 -17.77 -21.23 4.94
N VAL A 186 -18.09 -21.53 6.20
CA VAL A 186 -17.09 -21.77 7.24
C VAL A 186 -16.84 -23.27 7.39
N ARG A 187 -15.57 -23.66 7.51
CA ARG A 187 -15.18 -25.05 7.74
C ARG A 187 -13.97 -25.15 8.65
N LEU A 188 -13.92 -26.21 9.45
CA LEU A 188 -12.70 -26.60 10.14
C LEU A 188 -11.74 -27.28 9.14
N ILE A 189 -10.59 -26.67 8.89
CA ILE A 189 -9.58 -27.13 7.93
C ILE A 189 -8.27 -27.38 8.68
N ARG A 190 -7.58 -28.47 8.35
CA ARG A 190 -6.20 -28.70 8.79
C ARG A 190 -5.30 -27.79 7.97
N VAL A 191 -4.67 -26.82 8.62
CA VAL A 191 -3.70 -25.93 8.01
C VAL A 191 -2.31 -26.40 8.42
N THR A 192 -1.41 -26.46 7.45
CA THR A 192 0.02 -26.72 7.65
C THR A 192 0.82 -25.66 6.91
N GLY A 193 2.09 -25.47 7.25
CA GLY A 193 2.97 -24.61 6.48
C GLY A 193 3.89 -25.40 5.55
N TYR A 194 4.34 -24.75 4.49
CA TYR A 194 5.48 -25.18 3.68
C TYR A 194 6.38 -23.97 3.38
N TYR A 195 7.63 -24.23 3.03
CA TYR A 195 8.62 -23.18 2.80
C TYR A 195 9.56 -23.56 1.67
N SER A 196 10.27 -22.57 1.13
CA SER A 196 11.31 -22.79 0.13
C SER A 196 12.67 -22.92 0.82
N PRO A 197 13.32 -24.09 0.81
CA PRO A 197 14.64 -24.19 1.41
C PRO A 197 15.65 -23.35 0.61
N LEU A 198 16.62 -22.78 1.31
CA LEU A 198 17.79 -22.12 0.78
C LEU A 198 19.01 -23.05 0.93
N PRO A 199 20.02 -22.95 0.04
CA PRO A 199 21.28 -23.62 0.26
C PRO A 199 21.92 -23.14 1.57
N ASP A 200 22.75 -23.98 2.17
CA ASP A 200 23.58 -23.67 3.34
C ASP A 200 22.83 -23.30 4.64
N GLN A 201 21.53 -23.65 4.74
CA GLN A 201 20.83 -23.62 6.03
C GLN A 201 21.45 -24.59 7.04
N GLU A 202 21.41 -24.23 8.32
CA GLU A 202 21.87 -25.11 9.41
C GLU A 202 20.96 -26.34 9.55
N ARG A 203 19.66 -26.15 9.36
CA ARG A 203 18.63 -27.19 9.50
C ARG A 203 17.72 -27.27 8.28
N TYR A 204 17.30 -28.50 8.01
CA TYR A 204 16.37 -28.88 6.95
C TYR A 204 15.29 -29.79 7.54
N ALA A 205 14.04 -29.63 7.13
CA ALA A 205 12.90 -30.42 7.63
C ALA A 205 13.09 -31.93 7.39
N THR A 206 13.69 -32.29 6.25
CA THR A 206 14.02 -33.66 5.86
C THR A 206 15.48 -34.04 6.15
N GLY A 207 16.26 -33.14 6.79
CA GLY A 207 17.68 -33.32 7.03
C GLY A 207 18.60 -33.04 5.83
N SER A 208 18.07 -32.61 4.68
CA SER A 208 18.89 -32.14 3.55
C SER A 208 18.18 -31.14 2.64
N TYR A 209 18.94 -30.22 2.03
CA TYR A 209 18.44 -29.27 1.03
C TYR A 209 17.64 -29.95 -0.09
N ASN A 210 18.21 -30.99 -0.70
CA ASN A 210 17.57 -31.72 -1.78
C ASN A 210 16.30 -32.46 -1.33
N GLY A 211 16.24 -32.90 -0.08
CA GLY A 211 15.03 -33.51 0.49
C GLY A 211 13.90 -32.49 0.62
N ASP A 212 14.20 -31.29 1.12
CA ASP A 212 13.21 -30.23 1.29
C ASP A 212 12.75 -29.65 -0.05
N ILE A 213 13.64 -29.55 -1.04
CA ILE A 213 13.25 -29.14 -2.41
C ILE A 213 12.27 -30.15 -3.01
N ARG A 214 12.45 -31.45 -2.76
CA ARG A 214 11.52 -32.49 -3.23
C ARG A 214 10.18 -32.43 -2.48
N LEU A 215 10.20 -32.11 -1.19
CA LEU A 215 9.01 -32.09 -0.35
C LEU A 215 8.16 -30.81 -0.56
N ASN A 216 8.81 -29.65 -0.52
CA ASN A 216 8.16 -28.33 -0.49
C ASN A 216 8.25 -27.57 -1.81
N GLY A 217 9.08 -28.04 -2.75
CA GLY A 217 9.36 -27.33 -3.99
C GLY A 217 10.46 -26.27 -3.86
N ARG A 218 10.70 -25.55 -4.96
CA ARG A 218 11.76 -24.53 -5.08
C ARG A 218 11.32 -23.11 -4.72
N GLY A 219 10.02 -22.89 -4.51
CA GLY A 219 9.50 -21.54 -4.31
C GLY A 219 9.60 -20.63 -5.53
N VAL A 220 9.29 -21.14 -6.71
CA VAL A 220 9.35 -20.32 -7.94
C VAL A 220 7.94 -19.90 -8.35
N ALA A 221 7.06 -20.88 -8.53
CA ALA A 221 5.67 -20.66 -8.87
C ALA A 221 4.81 -21.79 -8.27
N GLY A 222 3.54 -21.49 -8.01
CA GLY A 222 2.54 -22.49 -7.68
C GLY A 222 2.16 -23.34 -8.91
N ALA A 223 1.38 -24.38 -8.66
CA ALA A 223 0.89 -25.30 -9.69
C ALA A 223 0.07 -24.65 -10.83
N ASP A 224 -0.47 -23.44 -10.65
CA ASP A 224 -1.13 -22.66 -11.70
C ASP A 224 -0.20 -21.65 -12.42
N SER A 225 1.11 -21.74 -12.18
CA SER A 225 2.16 -20.83 -12.69
C SER A 225 2.19 -19.43 -12.06
N THR A 226 1.36 -19.13 -11.07
CA THR A 226 1.46 -17.89 -10.30
C THR A 226 2.78 -17.87 -9.52
N PRO A 227 3.61 -16.81 -9.59
CA PRO A 227 4.81 -16.69 -8.77
C PRO A 227 4.49 -16.81 -7.28
N VAL A 228 5.31 -17.52 -6.51
CA VAL A 228 5.04 -17.69 -5.07
C VAL A 228 5.11 -16.34 -4.33
N TYR A 229 4.26 -16.19 -3.32
CA TYR A 229 4.22 -15.03 -2.44
C TYR A 229 3.77 -15.45 -1.04
N LEU A 230 4.08 -14.63 -0.03
CA LEU A 230 3.73 -14.91 1.36
C LEU A 230 2.22 -15.08 1.52
N GLY A 231 1.78 -16.23 2.05
CA GLY A 231 0.35 -16.54 2.15
C GLY A 231 -0.28 -17.15 0.90
N MET A 232 0.50 -17.56 -0.10
CA MET A 232 0.02 -18.47 -1.14
C MET A 232 -0.42 -19.80 -0.50
N ALA A 233 -1.58 -20.34 -0.93
CA ALA A 233 -2.09 -21.60 -0.43
C ALA A 233 -1.98 -22.72 -1.48
N ALA A 234 -1.54 -23.89 -1.04
CA ALA A 234 -1.76 -25.16 -1.71
C ALA A 234 -3.07 -25.78 -1.22
N GLY A 235 -4.00 -25.99 -2.15
CA GLY A 235 -5.34 -26.51 -1.87
C GLY A 235 -5.55 -27.94 -2.41
N PRO A 236 -6.56 -28.67 -1.91
CA PRO A 236 -6.93 -29.97 -2.45
C PRO A 236 -7.57 -29.81 -3.84
N PRO A 237 -7.62 -30.86 -4.68
CA PRO A 237 -8.21 -30.77 -6.03
C PRO A 237 -9.66 -30.26 -6.07
N SER A 238 -10.44 -30.48 -5.01
CA SER A 238 -11.82 -29.98 -4.87
C SER A 238 -11.92 -28.47 -4.64
N MET A 239 -10.80 -27.79 -4.38
CA MET A 239 -10.70 -26.37 -4.15
C MET A 239 -10.02 -25.72 -5.36
N GLY A 240 -10.81 -25.08 -6.22
CA GLY A 240 -10.31 -24.48 -7.47
C GLY A 240 -9.24 -23.41 -7.21
N TYR A 241 -8.35 -23.22 -8.19
CA TYR A 241 -7.43 -22.07 -8.16
C TYR A 241 -8.21 -20.75 -8.07
N GLY A 242 -7.64 -19.76 -7.40
CA GLY A 242 -8.28 -18.48 -7.09
C GLY A 242 -9.20 -18.51 -5.87
N THR A 243 -9.55 -19.68 -5.31
CA THR A 243 -10.35 -19.76 -4.07
C THR A 243 -9.67 -18.96 -2.97
N LYS A 244 -10.41 -18.07 -2.31
CA LYS A 244 -9.92 -17.28 -1.18
C LYS A 244 -10.24 -17.98 0.13
N LEU A 245 -9.29 -17.96 1.05
CA LEU A 245 -9.39 -18.51 2.40
C LEU A 245 -9.15 -17.38 3.37
N ILE A 246 -10.08 -17.16 4.29
CA ILE A 246 -9.89 -16.19 5.38
C ILE A 246 -9.56 -16.97 6.65
N ILE A 247 -8.35 -16.76 7.18
CA ILE A 247 -7.80 -17.44 8.36
C ILE A 247 -7.20 -16.42 9.33
N ARG A 248 -8.07 -15.71 10.06
CA ARG A 248 -7.66 -14.62 10.97
C ARG A 248 -6.71 -15.06 12.09
N ASP A 249 -6.84 -16.30 12.54
CA ASP A 249 -6.03 -16.85 13.64
C ASP A 249 -4.54 -16.97 13.31
N LEU A 250 -4.15 -16.82 12.03
CA LEU A 250 -2.76 -16.82 11.61
C LEU A 250 -2.09 -15.44 11.72
N ALA A 251 -2.85 -14.37 11.95
CA ALA A 251 -2.31 -13.01 12.14
C ALA A 251 -1.30 -12.93 13.30
N LYS A 252 -1.43 -13.81 14.32
CA LYS A 252 -0.47 -13.90 15.43
C LYS A 252 0.93 -14.39 15.03
N TYR A 253 1.12 -14.84 13.79
CA TYR A 253 2.40 -15.24 13.21
C TYR A 253 2.86 -14.26 12.11
N ASP A 254 2.34 -13.02 12.12
CA ASP A 254 2.61 -11.99 11.11
C ASP A 254 2.23 -12.41 9.68
N MET A 255 1.17 -13.23 9.55
CA MET A 255 0.64 -13.68 8.27
C MET A 255 -0.60 -12.88 7.86
N PRO A 256 -0.89 -12.74 6.55
CA PRO A 256 -2.10 -12.07 6.07
C PRO A 256 -3.37 -12.82 6.51
N ASP A 257 -4.54 -12.18 6.50
CA ASP A 257 -5.79 -12.91 6.78
C ASP A 257 -6.33 -13.66 5.57
N ILE A 258 -6.02 -13.18 4.36
CA ILE A 258 -6.55 -13.68 3.10
C ILE A 258 -5.45 -14.45 2.37
N TYR A 259 -5.73 -15.72 2.11
CA TYR A 259 -4.87 -16.64 1.37
C TYR A 259 -5.57 -17.01 0.07
N THR A 260 -4.81 -17.19 -1.02
CA THR A 260 -5.38 -17.63 -2.29
C THR A 260 -4.77 -18.95 -2.73
N VAL A 261 -5.65 -19.86 -3.17
CA VAL A 261 -5.25 -21.15 -3.69
C VAL A 261 -4.65 -21.00 -5.09
N HIS A 262 -3.34 -21.18 -5.20
CA HIS A 262 -2.59 -21.20 -6.47
C HIS A 262 -1.75 -22.46 -6.65
N ASP A 263 -1.61 -23.25 -5.58
CA ASP A 263 -0.67 -24.36 -5.56
C ASP A 263 -1.33 -25.71 -5.23
N ARG A 264 -0.56 -26.79 -5.37
CA ARG A 264 -0.97 -28.17 -5.13
C ARG A 264 0.17 -28.95 -4.48
N GLY A 265 -0.21 -29.88 -3.60
CA GLY A 265 0.70 -30.91 -3.11
C GLY A 265 0.02 -32.28 -3.14
N SER A 266 0.79 -33.33 -3.42
CA SER A 266 0.26 -34.70 -3.49
C SER A 266 -0.36 -35.17 -2.17
N ALA A 267 0.10 -34.64 -1.03
CA ALA A 267 -0.42 -34.89 0.31
C ALA A 267 -1.60 -33.99 0.72
N ILE A 268 -1.99 -33.02 -0.12
CA ILE A 268 -3.04 -32.04 0.19
C ILE A 268 -4.37 -32.57 -0.34
N LYS A 269 -5.12 -33.23 0.54
CA LYS A 269 -6.38 -33.91 0.22
C LYS A 269 -7.45 -33.59 1.27
N GLY A 270 -8.72 -33.65 0.85
CA GLY A 270 -9.86 -33.47 1.77
C GLY A 270 -9.90 -32.06 2.36
N ASN A 271 -9.87 -31.97 3.70
CA ASN A 271 -9.97 -30.70 4.44
C ASN A 271 -8.60 -30.23 4.90
N ARG A 272 -7.65 -30.15 3.97
CA ARG A 272 -6.28 -29.73 4.25
C ARG A 272 -5.85 -28.64 3.28
N VAL A 273 -5.15 -27.64 3.78
CA VAL A 273 -4.43 -26.64 2.98
C VAL A 273 -3.03 -26.45 3.55
N ASP A 274 -2.06 -26.17 2.69
CA ASP A 274 -0.70 -25.78 3.11
C ASP A 274 -0.45 -24.33 2.72
N ILE A 275 0.13 -23.54 3.62
CA ILE A 275 0.41 -22.12 3.42
C ILE A 275 1.90 -21.91 3.21
N TRP A 276 2.28 -21.17 2.18
CA TRP A 276 3.66 -20.84 1.91
C TRP A 276 4.14 -19.75 2.86
N MET A 277 5.19 -20.06 3.63
CA MET A 277 5.66 -19.26 4.76
C MET A 277 6.88 -18.39 4.45
N GLY A 278 7.43 -18.47 3.23
CA GLY A 278 8.68 -17.80 2.88
C GLY A 278 9.78 -18.78 2.49
N ALA A 279 11.01 -18.30 2.61
CA ALA A 279 12.20 -19.08 2.31
C ALA A 279 13.14 -19.17 3.53
N GLY A 280 13.96 -20.22 3.56
CA GLY A 280 15.00 -20.40 4.57
C GLY A 280 14.47 -20.91 5.91
N GLU A 281 15.31 -20.75 6.94
CA GLU A 281 15.12 -21.40 8.24
C GLU A 281 13.99 -20.75 9.06
N GLU A 282 13.87 -19.43 9.01
CA GLU A 282 12.76 -18.70 9.64
C GLU A 282 11.40 -19.17 9.09
N ALA A 283 11.29 -19.33 7.76
CA ALA A 283 10.07 -19.82 7.13
C ALA A 283 9.79 -21.29 7.48
N MET A 284 10.84 -22.11 7.65
CA MET A 284 10.71 -23.49 8.13
C MET A 284 10.12 -23.53 9.54
N GLU A 285 10.62 -22.71 10.46
CA GLU A 285 10.12 -22.63 11.83
C GLU A 285 8.65 -22.19 11.86
N LYS A 286 8.32 -21.10 11.15
CA LYS A 286 6.93 -20.64 11.00
C LYS A 286 6.04 -21.72 10.41
N ALA A 287 6.51 -22.50 9.44
CA ALA A 287 5.74 -23.58 8.84
C ALA A 287 5.36 -24.69 9.85
N TYR A 288 6.23 -24.97 10.83
CA TYR A 288 5.92 -25.89 11.91
C TYR A 288 4.91 -25.28 12.89
N GLU A 289 5.08 -24.02 13.28
CA GLU A 289 4.25 -23.36 14.28
C GLU A 289 2.78 -23.22 13.89
N ILE A 290 2.49 -23.00 12.61
CA ILE A 290 1.11 -22.82 12.12
C ILE A 290 0.34 -24.13 11.93
N THR A 291 0.95 -25.28 12.23
CA THR A 291 0.31 -26.57 12.00
C THR A 291 -0.83 -26.80 12.99
N GLY A 292 -2.07 -26.89 12.50
CA GLY A 292 -3.23 -27.03 13.36
C GLY A 292 -4.56 -27.14 12.62
N TYR A 293 -5.65 -27.09 13.38
CA TYR A 293 -7.00 -27.00 12.84
C TYR A 293 -7.54 -25.59 13.05
N TYR A 294 -8.01 -24.97 11.98
CA TYR A 294 -8.46 -23.59 11.97
C TYR A 294 -9.86 -23.47 11.43
N LYS A 295 -10.62 -22.52 11.97
CA LYS A 295 -11.90 -22.11 11.42
C LYS A 295 -11.63 -21.22 10.21
N VAL A 296 -11.84 -21.76 9.02
CA VAL A 296 -11.54 -21.08 7.76
C VAL A 296 -12.84 -20.71 7.07
N THR A 297 -12.98 -19.43 6.69
CA THR A 297 -14.03 -19.02 5.77
C THR A 297 -13.53 -19.19 4.35
N VAL A 298 -14.15 -20.09 3.60
CA VAL A 298 -13.82 -20.36 2.20
C VAL A 298 -14.75 -19.53 1.33
N VAL A 299 -14.18 -18.67 0.48
CA VAL A 299 -14.92 -17.83 -0.45
C VAL A 299 -14.65 -18.35 -1.87
N LYS A 300 -15.71 -18.82 -2.53
CA LYS A 300 -15.67 -19.16 -3.95
C LYS A 300 -16.24 -17.98 -4.74
N GLU A 301 -15.42 -17.41 -5.61
CA GLU A 301 -15.89 -16.44 -6.60
C GLU A 301 -16.99 -17.07 -7.46
N LYS A 302 -18.03 -16.28 -7.76
CA LYS A 302 -19.07 -16.68 -8.71
C LYS A 302 -18.41 -16.78 -10.08
N ARG A 303 -18.41 -17.99 -10.65
CA ARG A 303 -18.02 -18.20 -12.05
C ARG A 303 -19.10 -17.72 -13.00
#